data_AF-A0A2D6QE75-F1
#
_entry.id   AF-A0A2D6QE75-F1
#
_cell.length_a   1.000
_cell.length_b   1.000
_cell.length_c   1.000
_cell.angle_alpha   90.00
_cell.angle_beta   90.00
_cell.angle_gamma   90.00
#
_symmetry.space_group_name_H-M   'P 1'
#
loop_
_entity.id
_entity.type
_entity.pdbx_description
1 polymer ?
#
loop_
_entity_poly.entity_id
_entity_poly.type
_entity_poly.pdbx_seq_one_letter_code
_entity_poly.pdbx_strand_id
1 'polypeptide(L)'
;MSLVALVVITGAIAWSSPAPRSQVQVNLATRVADPKLPGGAARFGLHVEGTHLPVMASMEILQAGVVVARPWTGFLTDNSVRLIAWDGLDDLGNRCSTGSYTVRISTPGQPALDLPLDIVRLGVSEIEAQSSAAGNDEFPMVYFRKGSTYAFYATPAIHEYANLAPAGEISDLDQDSGEPRPVVPVHTDTDSPVLDGTNYETATYNYPLAYTMGSAPVLEFTFGSGGTAADGSAMGTGYPVPGFDLRCVLTTQGAIMASGPISPGGTATFSLPNLHSDVRRTDEVVGVSWQYAPTGTSEWSDVPGGRSIPLRFYTLLGPPVWAAGAPNETRYAGPWVEVAEYVGTWRDVLAMPTYGQRKLTALFVRGFFGQNGGLSEPIEGLLYDCPPLGGDGGNTHYFSGTKWEMDLSRLLNNHAKGVYVNCTDTMGATTTMLSMLGATDVRPVRLGSMSLKAIWGIGASEYTTNLWGSGSHGFSYHHIVTDANGLSVSDTCMQLDEDGAPESTPGVPGWNSHRNWKDTTTGYNFLSCYNNAKRTLQALPGIF
;
A
#
# COMPACT_ATOMS: atom_id res chain seq x y z
N MET A 1 -94.45 -43.45 -49.41
CA MET A 1 -93.92 -43.19 -48.05
C MET A 1 -92.63 -43.96 -47.88
N SER A 2 -91.57 -43.27 -47.43
CA SER A 2 -90.31 -43.77 -46.83
C SER A 2 -89.40 -44.68 -47.68
N LEU A 3 -88.07 -44.60 -47.65
CA LEU A 3 -87.11 -43.73 -46.96
C LEU A 3 -85.81 -43.87 -47.77
N VAL A 4 -85.16 -42.79 -48.20
CA VAL A 4 -83.81 -42.82 -48.79
C VAL A 4 -82.83 -42.40 -47.69
N ALA A 5 -81.89 -43.27 -47.34
CA ALA A 5 -80.82 -42.97 -46.40
C ALA A 5 -79.76 -42.10 -47.10
N LEU A 6 -79.62 -40.84 -46.64
CA LEU A 6 -78.53 -39.95 -47.01
C LEU A 6 -77.39 -40.15 -46.00
N VAL A 7 -76.28 -40.73 -46.45
CA VAL A 7 -75.02 -40.77 -45.70
C VAL A 7 -74.30 -39.45 -45.92
N VAL A 8 -74.24 -38.61 -44.89
CA VAL A 8 -73.43 -37.39 -44.88
C VAL A 8 -72.06 -37.74 -44.30
N ILE A 9 -71.02 -37.73 -45.13
CA ILE A 9 -69.62 -37.78 -44.70
C ILE A 9 -69.23 -36.36 -44.29
N THR A 10 -69.26 -36.06 -43.00
CA THR A 10 -68.61 -34.85 -42.45
C THR A 10 -67.13 -35.16 -42.24
N GLY A 11 -66.29 -34.79 -43.21
CA GLY A 11 -64.85 -34.74 -43.01
C GLY A 11 -64.51 -33.59 -42.06
N ALA A 12 -64.20 -33.91 -40.81
CA ALA A 12 -63.61 -32.95 -39.89
C ALA A 12 -62.16 -32.70 -40.31
N ILE A 13 -61.87 -31.50 -40.81
CA ILE A 13 -60.51 -30.99 -40.92
C ILE A 13 -60.04 -30.74 -39.48
N ALA A 14 -59.27 -31.67 -38.93
CA ALA A 14 -58.57 -31.45 -37.68
C ALA A 14 -57.53 -30.35 -37.91
N TRP A 15 -57.80 -29.15 -37.42
CA TRP A 15 -56.77 -28.15 -37.18
C TRP A 15 -55.92 -28.71 -36.05
N SER A 16 -54.85 -29.44 -36.38
CA SER A 16 -53.81 -29.72 -35.41
C SER A 16 -53.25 -28.38 -34.98
N SER A 17 -53.51 -27.98 -33.73
CA SER A 17 -52.72 -26.93 -33.08
C SER A 17 -51.24 -27.28 -33.29
N PRO A 18 -50.39 -26.35 -33.75
CA PRO A 18 -48.98 -26.64 -33.88
C PRO A 18 -48.48 -27.13 -32.53
N ALA A 19 -47.80 -28.27 -32.52
CA ALA A 19 -47.16 -28.81 -31.32
C ALA A 19 -46.36 -27.67 -30.65
N PRO A 20 -46.37 -27.55 -29.30
CA PRO A 20 -45.58 -26.55 -28.61
C PRO A 20 -44.13 -26.68 -29.09
N ARG A 21 -43.64 -25.64 -29.78
CA ARG A 21 -42.26 -25.61 -30.26
C ARG A 21 -41.38 -25.36 -29.05
N SER A 22 -40.41 -26.25 -28.82
CA SER A 22 -39.33 -25.99 -27.87
C SER A 22 -38.74 -24.61 -28.17
N GLN A 23 -38.61 -23.73 -27.19
CA GLN A 23 -37.98 -22.43 -27.40
C GLN A 23 -36.79 -22.30 -26.46
N VAL A 24 -35.63 -21.92 -27.01
CA VAL A 24 -34.46 -21.60 -26.20
C VAL A 24 -34.73 -20.29 -25.47
N GLN A 25 -34.52 -20.31 -24.16
CA GLN A 25 -34.62 -19.15 -23.28
C GLN A 25 -33.25 -18.78 -22.74
N VAL A 26 -33.07 -17.47 -22.48
CA VAL A 26 -31.84 -16.88 -21.98
C VAL A 26 -32.07 -16.36 -20.57
N ASN A 27 -31.43 -16.97 -19.58
CA ASN A 27 -31.48 -16.53 -18.18
C ASN A 27 -30.38 -15.51 -17.86
N LEU A 28 -29.27 -15.60 -18.60
CA LEU A 28 -28.08 -14.78 -18.42
C LEU A 28 -27.44 -14.58 -19.79
N ALA A 29 -27.11 -13.34 -20.13
CA ALA A 29 -26.30 -13.02 -21.29
C ALA A 29 -25.37 -11.86 -20.95
N THR A 30 -24.07 -12.10 -21.10
CA THR A 30 -23.08 -11.03 -20.95
C THR A 30 -23.18 -10.09 -22.14
N ARG A 31 -23.42 -8.81 -21.89
CA ARG A 31 -23.49 -7.77 -22.94
C ARG A 31 -22.12 -7.15 -23.24
N VAL A 32 -21.29 -6.93 -22.20
CA VAL A 32 -19.95 -6.37 -22.29
C VAL A 32 -18.99 -7.27 -21.51
N ALA A 33 -17.86 -7.63 -22.10
CA ALA A 33 -16.84 -8.46 -21.47
C ALA A 33 -15.42 -7.97 -21.81
N ASP A 34 -14.50 -8.12 -20.87
CA ASP A 34 -13.06 -8.13 -21.16
C ASP A 34 -12.49 -9.51 -20.77
N PRO A 35 -12.32 -10.42 -21.74
CA PRO A 35 -11.77 -11.75 -21.49
C PRO A 35 -10.27 -11.76 -21.11
N LYS A 36 -9.58 -10.62 -21.23
CA LYS A 36 -8.18 -10.43 -20.80
C LYS A 36 -8.08 -10.07 -19.31
N LEU A 37 -9.19 -9.74 -18.64
CA LEU A 37 -9.20 -9.62 -17.19
C LEU A 37 -9.06 -10.99 -16.51
N PRO A 38 -8.34 -11.08 -15.38
CA PRO A 38 -8.38 -12.28 -14.54
C PRO A 38 -9.82 -12.68 -14.18
N GLY A 39 -10.20 -13.92 -14.51
CA GLY A 39 -11.56 -14.43 -14.32
C GLY A 39 -12.61 -13.86 -15.30
N GLY A 40 -12.19 -13.04 -16.25
CA GLY A 40 -13.02 -12.47 -17.31
C GLY A 40 -13.40 -13.53 -18.34
N ALA A 41 -14.71 -13.65 -18.57
CA ALA A 41 -15.27 -14.51 -19.61
C ALA A 41 -16.68 -14.03 -19.93
N ALA A 42 -17.08 -14.10 -21.20
CA ALA A 42 -18.47 -13.89 -21.57
C ALA A 42 -19.28 -15.12 -21.13
N ARG A 43 -20.27 -14.92 -20.25
CA ARG A 43 -21.10 -15.98 -19.67
C ARG A 43 -22.54 -15.92 -20.16
N PHE A 44 -23.10 -17.09 -20.42
CA PHE A 44 -24.45 -17.27 -20.92
C PHE A 44 -25.13 -18.42 -20.17
N GLY A 45 -26.39 -18.22 -19.80
CA GLY A 45 -27.25 -19.21 -19.15
C GLY A 45 -28.44 -19.52 -20.04
N LEU A 46 -28.51 -20.75 -20.55
CA LEU A 46 -29.52 -21.17 -21.53
C LEU A 46 -30.35 -22.34 -21.00
N HIS A 47 -31.63 -22.36 -21.30
CA HIS A 47 -32.48 -23.54 -21.12
C HIS A 47 -33.52 -23.62 -22.25
N VAL A 48 -34.35 -24.67 -22.25
CA VAL A 48 -35.44 -24.82 -23.20
C VAL A 48 -36.78 -24.84 -22.47
N GLU A 49 -37.76 -24.07 -22.93
CA GLU A 49 -39.14 -24.21 -22.48
C GLU A 49 -39.96 -25.04 -23.46
N GLY A 50 -40.90 -25.84 -22.94
CA GLY A 50 -41.98 -26.43 -23.74
C GLY A 50 -41.81 -27.89 -24.16
N THR A 51 -40.67 -28.55 -23.90
CA THR A 51 -40.51 -29.99 -24.16
C THR A 51 -39.69 -30.72 -23.10
N HIS A 52 -40.17 -31.88 -22.65
CA HIS A 52 -39.43 -32.83 -21.81
C HIS A 52 -38.31 -33.59 -22.55
N LEU A 53 -38.08 -33.31 -23.83
CA LEU A 53 -37.03 -33.94 -24.63
C LEU A 53 -35.84 -32.99 -24.79
N PRO A 54 -34.60 -33.49 -24.65
CA PRO A 54 -33.41 -32.68 -24.85
C PRO A 54 -33.31 -32.13 -26.28
N VAL A 55 -32.99 -30.84 -26.42
CA VAL A 55 -32.80 -30.17 -27.71
C VAL A 55 -31.31 -29.95 -27.95
N MET A 56 -30.80 -30.41 -29.10
CA MET A 56 -29.42 -30.11 -29.51
C MET A 56 -29.30 -28.62 -29.85
N ALA A 57 -28.30 -27.96 -29.29
CA ALA A 57 -27.96 -26.57 -29.54
C ALA A 57 -26.46 -26.40 -29.70
N SER A 58 -26.05 -25.40 -30.47
CA SER A 58 -24.66 -24.94 -30.55
C SER A 58 -24.60 -23.44 -30.30
N MET A 59 -23.50 -23.00 -29.70
CA MET A 59 -23.17 -21.59 -29.52
C MET A 59 -21.96 -21.26 -30.40
N GLU A 60 -22.13 -20.26 -31.25
CA GLU A 60 -21.10 -19.71 -32.11
C GLU A 60 -20.90 -18.23 -31.78
N ILE A 61 -19.66 -17.76 -31.83
CA ILE A 61 -19.32 -16.35 -31.69
C ILE A 61 -18.96 -15.82 -33.07
N LEU A 62 -19.59 -14.73 -33.48
CA LEU A 62 -19.41 -14.12 -34.79
C LEU A 62 -18.85 -12.71 -34.66
N GLN A 63 -17.91 -12.36 -35.54
CA GLN A 63 -17.46 -11.00 -35.77
C GLN A 63 -17.75 -10.62 -37.21
N ALA A 64 -18.44 -9.50 -37.43
CA ALA A 64 -18.86 -9.07 -38.77
C ALA A 64 -19.55 -10.18 -39.60
N GLY A 65 -20.31 -11.06 -38.93
CA GLY A 65 -21.02 -12.18 -39.57
C GLY A 65 -20.19 -13.44 -39.85
N VAL A 66 -18.90 -13.44 -39.51
CA VAL A 66 -18.01 -14.61 -39.64
C VAL A 66 -17.86 -15.29 -38.28
N VAL A 67 -18.03 -16.62 -38.22
CA VAL A 67 -17.80 -17.39 -36.99
C VAL A 67 -16.32 -17.39 -36.65
N VAL A 68 -15.98 -16.88 -35.48
CA VAL A 68 -14.60 -16.83 -34.94
C VAL A 68 -14.36 -17.90 -33.88
N ALA A 69 -15.39 -18.33 -33.15
CA ALA A 69 -15.26 -19.33 -32.10
C ALA A 69 -16.52 -20.19 -31.95
N ARG A 70 -16.35 -21.44 -31.49
CA ARG A 70 -17.45 -22.37 -31.16
C ARG A 70 -17.34 -22.88 -29.72
N PRO A 71 -17.65 -22.04 -28.72
CA PRO A 71 -17.41 -22.38 -27.31
C PRO A 71 -18.21 -23.58 -26.80
N TRP A 72 -19.34 -23.94 -27.45
CA TRP A 72 -20.17 -25.04 -26.95
C TRP A 72 -21.07 -25.68 -28.02
N THR A 73 -21.25 -26.99 -27.92
CA THR A 73 -22.31 -27.76 -28.58
C THR A 73 -22.79 -28.84 -27.62
N GLY A 74 -24.10 -29.02 -27.50
CA GLY A 74 -24.67 -30.04 -26.62
C GLY A 74 -26.18 -29.97 -26.53
N PHE A 75 -26.75 -30.62 -25.52
CA PHE A 75 -28.18 -30.66 -25.31
C PHE A 75 -28.63 -29.66 -24.23
N LEU A 76 -29.75 -28.99 -24.47
CA LEU A 76 -30.51 -28.20 -23.50
C LEU A 76 -31.75 -28.98 -23.05
N THR A 77 -32.18 -28.77 -21.82
CA THR A 77 -33.39 -29.38 -21.24
C THR A 77 -34.25 -28.31 -20.56
N ASP A 78 -35.46 -28.68 -20.18
CA ASP A 78 -36.43 -27.86 -19.45
C ASP A 78 -36.18 -27.82 -17.93
N ASN A 79 -35.33 -28.70 -17.43
CA ASN A 79 -35.14 -28.92 -15.99
C ASN A 79 -33.90 -28.20 -15.42
N SER A 80 -33.04 -27.66 -16.27
CA SER A 80 -31.79 -27.03 -15.82
C SER A 80 -31.28 -25.94 -16.76
N VAL A 81 -30.67 -24.93 -16.17
CA VAL A 81 -29.93 -23.88 -16.91
C VAL A 81 -28.53 -24.39 -17.22
N ARG A 82 -28.17 -24.38 -18.49
CA ARG A 82 -26.82 -24.64 -18.96
C ARG A 82 -26.01 -23.35 -18.92
N LEU A 83 -24.97 -23.34 -18.08
CA LEU A 83 -23.98 -22.26 -18.05
C LEU A 83 -22.87 -22.54 -19.06
N ILE A 84 -22.61 -21.57 -19.92
CA ILE A 84 -21.59 -21.59 -20.96
C ILE A 84 -20.72 -20.36 -20.77
N ALA A 85 -19.41 -20.53 -20.87
CA ALA A 85 -18.44 -19.44 -20.81
C ALA A 85 -17.60 -19.45 -22.07
N TRP A 86 -17.30 -18.27 -22.59
CA TRP A 86 -16.32 -18.03 -23.63
C TRP A 86 -15.20 -17.15 -23.08
N ASP A 87 -13.98 -17.63 -23.20
CA ASP A 87 -12.74 -17.01 -22.70
C ASP A 87 -12.15 -15.97 -23.66
N GLY A 88 -12.86 -15.63 -24.74
CA GLY A 88 -12.40 -14.65 -25.72
C GLY A 88 -11.38 -15.19 -26.73
N LEU A 89 -11.14 -16.51 -26.77
CA LEU A 89 -10.26 -17.12 -27.76
C LEU A 89 -11.02 -17.51 -29.04
N ASP A 90 -10.38 -17.35 -30.19
CA ASP A 90 -10.86 -17.90 -31.47
C ASP A 90 -10.62 -19.42 -31.56
N ASP A 91 -11.12 -20.06 -32.62
CA ASP A 91 -10.92 -21.51 -32.85
C ASP A 91 -9.44 -21.91 -33.05
N LEU A 92 -8.52 -20.95 -33.21
CA LEU A 92 -7.07 -21.16 -33.30
C LEU A 92 -6.34 -20.96 -31.97
N GLY A 93 -7.06 -20.53 -30.92
CA GLY A 93 -6.51 -20.25 -29.59
C GLY A 93 -5.93 -18.83 -29.45
N ASN A 94 -6.17 -17.92 -30.40
CA ASN A 94 -5.74 -16.53 -30.31
C ASN A 94 -6.77 -15.67 -29.61
N ARG A 95 -6.32 -14.64 -28.87
CA ARG A 95 -7.21 -13.63 -28.29
C ARG A 95 -7.93 -12.85 -29.39
N CYS A 96 -9.25 -12.85 -29.34
CA CYS A 96 -10.08 -12.02 -30.22
C CYS A 96 -9.85 -10.53 -29.94
N SER A 97 -9.92 -9.72 -30.99
CA SER A 97 -9.80 -8.26 -30.87
C SER A 97 -11.00 -7.63 -30.18
N THR A 98 -10.86 -6.39 -29.71
CA THR A 98 -11.99 -5.62 -29.19
C THR A 98 -12.98 -5.25 -30.29
N GLY A 99 -14.24 -5.08 -29.94
CA GLY A 99 -15.30 -4.62 -30.83
C GLY A 99 -16.61 -5.38 -30.62
N SER A 100 -17.53 -5.21 -31.55
CA SER A 100 -18.85 -5.83 -31.49
C SER A 100 -18.85 -7.23 -32.10
N TYR A 101 -19.48 -8.15 -31.37
CA TYR A 101 -19.66 -9.56 -31.67
C TYR A 101 -21.14 -9.94 -31.56
N THR A 102 -21.49 -11.05 -32.20
CA THR A 102 -22.80 -11.70 -32.06
C THR A 102 -22.60 -13.10 -31.50
N VAL A 103 -23.28 -13.41 -30.41
CA VAL A 103 -23.40 -14.78 -29.91
C VAL A 103 -24.62 -15.40 -30.56
N ARG A 104 -24.40 -16.35 -31.46
CA ARG A 104 -25.45 -17.07 -32.17
C ARG A 104 -25.71 -18.41 -31.52
N ILE A 105 -26.95 -18.64 -31.13
CA ILE A 105 -27.42 -19.92 -30.61
C ILE A 105 -28.27 -20.57 -31.69
N SER A 106 -27.81 -21.71 -32.18
CA SER A 106 -28.45 -22.45 -33.27
C SER A 106 -29.03 -23.76 -32.75
N THR A 107 -30.30 -24.03 -33.04
CA THR A 107 -30.98 -25.30 -32.79
C THR A 107 -31.50 -25.86 -34.11
N PRO A 108 -31.30 -27.16 -34.42
CA PRO A 108 -31.76 -27.73 -35.68
C PRO A 108 -33.26 -27.53 -35.90
N GLY A 109 -33.62 -26.94 -37.04
CA GLY A 109 -35.02 -26.71 -37.43
C GLY A 109 -35.68 -25.48 -36.80
N GLN A 110 -34.94 -24.62 -36.10
CA GLN A 110 -35.45 -23.34 -35.58
C GLN A 110 -34.61 -22.15 -36.07
N PRO A 111 -35.17 -20.93 -36.08
CA PRO A 111 -34.39 -19.72 -36.29
C PRO A 111 -33.32 -19.57 -35.20
N ALA A 112 -32.13 -19.13 -35.60
CA ALA A 112 -31.05 -18.86 -34.65
C ALA A 112 -31.41 -17.66 -33.76
N LEU A 113 -30.98 -17.71 -32.50
CA LEU A 113 -31.07 -16.60 -31.56
C LEU A 113 -29.72 -15.88 -31.52
N ASP A 114 -29.72 -14.61 -31.93
CA ASP A 114 -28.53 -13.76 -31.95
C ASP A 114 -28.57 -12.79 -30.76
N LEU A 115 -27.52 -12.80 -29.93
CA LEU A 115 -27.35 -11.92 -28.78
C LEU A 115 -26.14 -10.99 -29.01
N PRO A 116 -26.26 -9.68 -28.72
CA PRO A 116 -25.14 -8.76 -28.87
C PRO A 116 -24.12 -8.94 -27.74
N LEU A 117 -22.84 -8.90 -28.09
CA LEU A 117 -21.71 -8.94 -27.16
C LEU A 117 -20.68 -7.90 -27.62
N ASP A 118 -20.21 -7.03 -26.72
CA ASP A 118 -19.05 -6.17 -26.99
C ASP A 118 -17.85 -6.67 -26.18
N ILE A 119 -16.75 -6.90 -26.88
CA ILE A 119 -15.46 -7.19 -26.28
C ILE A 119 -14.70 -5.87 -26.14
N VAL A 120 -14.36 -5.55 -24.90
CA VAL A 120 -13.61 -4.35 -24.52
C VAL A 120 -12.27 -4.75 -23.90
N ARG A 121 -11.34 -3.81 -23.84
CA ARG A 121 -10.10 -3.94 -23.09
C ARG A 121 -10.05 -2.88 -22.00
N LEU A 122 -10.07 -3.34 -20.75
CA LEU A 122 -10.13 -2.55 -19.53
C LEU A 122 -8.87 -2.77 -18.70
N GLY A 123 -8.42 -1.72 -18.05
CA GLY A 123 -7.29 -1.84 -17.15
C GLY A 123 -6.82 -0.49 -16.66
N VAL A 124 -6.07 -0.55 -15.57
CA VAL A 124 -5.42 0.59 -14.93
C VAL A 124 -3.97 0.57 -15.35
N SER A 125 -3.51 1.64 -15.99
CA SER A 125 -2.10 1.83 -16.34
C SER A 125 -1.35 2.48 -15.20
N GLU A 126 -1.98 3.38 -14.44
CA GLU A 126 -1.31 4.14 -13.38
C GLU A 126 -2.22 4.41 -12.19
N ILE A 127 -1.61 4.54 -11.01
CA ILE A 127 -2.26 5.03 -9.79
C ILE A 127 -1.33 6.05 -9.14
N GLU A 128 -1.87 7.23 -8.87
CA GLU A 128 -1.16 8.34 -8.22
C GLU A 128 -1.78 8.67 -6.86
N ALA A 129 -0.94 8.94 -5.87
CA ALA A 129 -1.40 9.47 -4.59
C ALA A 129 -1.77 10.94 -4.74
N GLN A 130 -2.89 11.32 -4.15
CA GLN A 130 -3.33 12.71 -4.07
C GLN A 130 -3.50 13.10 -2.61
N SER A 131 -3.15 14.35 -2.30
CA SER A 131 -3.57 14.98 -1.05
C SER A 131 -5.10 15.13 -1.03
N SER A 132 -5.71 14.94 0.13
CA SER A 132 -7.16 15.15 0.27
C SER A 132 -7.52 16.63 0.12
N ALA A 133 -8.77 16.90 -0.27
CA ALA A 133 -9.26 18.29 -0.40
C ALA A 133 -9.19 19.10 0.92
N ALA A 134 -9.00 18.42 2.06
CA ALA A 134 -8.95 19.02 3.39
C ALA A 134 -7.53 19.40 3.86
N GLY A 135 -6.44 19.01 3.18
CA GLY A 135 -5.09 19.40 3.59
C GLY A 135 -3.93 18.75 2.83
N ASN A 136 -2.71 19.04 3.28
CA ASN A 136 -1.46 18.40 2.84
C ASN A 136 -1.24 17.14 3.69
N ASP A 137 -2.00 16.08 3.42
CA ASP A 137 -1.96 14.84 4.18
C ASP A 137 -1.24 13.71 3.46
N GLU A 138 -0.85 13.90 2.20
CA GLU A 138 0.02 13.05 1.37
C GLU A 138 1.41 13.68 1.26
N PHE A 139 2.45 12.85 1.23
CA PHE A 139 3.84 13.28 0.98
C PHE A 139 4.72 12.09 0.56
N PRO A 140 5.80 12.34 -0.20
CA PRO A 140 6.70 11.27 -0.63
C PRO A 140 7.49 10.70 0.56
N MET A 141 7.80 9.40 0.50
CA MET A 141 8.76 8.75 1.40
C MET A 141 10.18 8.88 0.85
N VAL A 142 11.21 8.58 1.65
CA VAL A 142 12.60 8.62 1.20
C VAL A 142 13.31 7.30 1.47
N TYR A 143 13.90 6.74 0.43
CA TYR A 143 14.87 5.66 0.51
C TYR A 143 16.29 6.22 0.62
N PHE A 144 17.13 5.50 1.34
CA PHE A 144 18.58 5.70 1.31
C PHE A 144 19.24 4.50 0.65
N ARG A 145 20.37 4.70 -0.02
CA ARG A 145 21.17 3.60 -0.57
C ARG A 145 22.22 3.14 0.45
N LYS A 146 21.97 2.01 1.09
CA LYS A 146 22.89 1.39 2.05
C LYS A 146 24.25 1.10 1.39
N GLY A 147 25.33 1.38 2.11
CA GLY A 147 26.71 1.21 1.61
C GLY A 147 27.21 2.31 0.67
N SER A 148 26.37 3.28 0.27
CA SER A 148 26.82 4.50 -0.41
C SER A 148 27.16 5.58 0.61
N THR A 149 28.09 6.48 0.28
CA THR A 149 28.44 7.59 1.19
C THR A 149 27.26 8.53 1.37
N TYR A 150 26.56 8.94 0.30
CA TYR A 150 25.35 9.80 0.38
C TYR A 150 24.49 9.68 -0.90
N ALA A 151 23.41 8.91 -0.86
CA ALA A 151 22.37 8.97 -1.90
C ALA A 151 20.98 8.72 -1.29
N PHE A 152 20.14 9.74 -1.39
CA PHE A 152 18.75 9.74 -0.96
C PHE A 152 17.85 9.88 -2.17
N TYR A 153 16.74 9.16 -2.14
CA TYR A 153 15.79 9.12 -3.23
C TYR A 153 14.40 9.25 -2.61
N ALA A 154 13.72 10.35 -2.89
CA ALA A 154 12.32 10.52 -2.53
C ALA A 154 11.45 9.73 -3.51
N THR A 155 10.48 8.97 -3.02
CA THR A 155 9.54 8.23 -3.88
C THR A 155 8.95 9.15 -4.94
N PRO A 156 8.63 8.62 -6.11
CA PRO A 156 7.98 9.39 -7.16
C PRO A 156 6.76 10.14 -6.60
N ALA A 157 6.61 11.43 -6.94
CA ALA A 157 5.44 12.23 -6.59
C ALA A 157 4.25 12.01 -7.55
N ILE A 158 4.49 11.20 -8.57
CA ILE A 158 3.58 10.72 -9.62
C ILE A 158 4.09 9.33 -10.00
N HIS A 159 3.25 8.45 -10.54
CA HIS A 159 3.64 7.09 -10.95
C HIS A 159 4.03 6.14 -9.80
N GLU A 160 3.45 6.27 -8.61
CA GLU A 160 3.73 5.36 -7.50
C GLU A 160 3.32 3.92 -7.83
N TYR A 161 2.27 3.74 -8.64
CA TYR A 161 2.06 2.55 -9.45
C TYR A 161 2.01 2.96 -10.92
N ALA A 162 2.89 2.39 -11.74
CA ALA A 162 2.86 2.57 -13.19
C ALA A 162 3.12 1.23 -13.90
N ASN A 163 2.25 0.90 -14.84
CA ASN A 163 2.34 -0.27 -15.71
C ASN A 163 2.25 0.20 -17.16
N LEU A 164 3.18 1.09 -17.52
CA LEU A 164 3.24 1.72 -18.82
C LEU A 164 3.98 0.85 -19.82
N ALA A 165 3.66 1.03 -21.10
CA ALA A 165 4.44 0.47 -22.19
C ALA A 165 5.86 1.07 -22.20
N PRO A 166 6.91 0.24 -22.14
CA PRO A 166 8.27 0.68 -22.43
C PRO A 166 8.38 1.31 -23.82
N ALA A 167 9.43 2.11 -24.03
CA ALA A 167 9.69 2.72 -25.33
C ALA A 167 9.79 1.66 -26.43
N GLY A 168 8.86 1.71 -27.39
CA GLY A 168 8.78 0.79 -28.53
C GLY A 168 7.71 -0.30 -28.41
N GLU A 169 7.11 -0.48 -27.24
CA GLU A 169 5.95 -1.37 -27.07
C GLU A 169 4.63 -0.65 -27.39
N ILE A 170 3.59 -1.43 -27.69
CA ILE A 170 2.38 -0.92 -28.36
C ILE A 170 1.34 -0.32 -27.40
N SER A 171 1.15 -0.93 -26.23
CA SER A 171 0.00 -0.64 -25.35
C SER A 171 0.35 -0.74 -23.87
N ASP A 172 -0.21 0.13 -23.04
CA ASP A 172 -0.09 0.07 -21.57
C ASP A 172 -0.92 -1.06 -20.93
N LEU A 173 -1.80 -1.72 -21.69
CA LEU A 173 -2.67 -2.77 -21.17
C LEU A 173 -2.18 -4.18 -21.50
N ASP A 174 -1.48 -4.32 -22.64
CA ASP A 174 -1.07 -5.59 -23.20
C ASP A 174 0.41 -5.57 -23.61
N GLN A 175 1.07 -6.71 -23.50
CA GLN A 175 2.37 -6.95 -24.13
C GLN A 175 2.21 -7.02 -25.65
N ASP A 176 3.32 -6.90 -26.39
CA ASP A 176 3.31 -7.03 -27.86
C ASP A 176 2.85 -8.42 -28.35
N SER A 177 2.84 -9.43 -27.48
CA SER A 177 2.24 -10.75 -27.73
C SER A 177 0.71 -10.76 -27.72
N GLY A 178 0.08 -9.66 -27.30
CA GLY A 178 -1.36 -9.58 -27.05
C GLY A 178 -1.78 -10.10 -25.67
N GLU A 179 -0.87 -10.63 -24.85
CA GLU A 179 -1.19 -11.03 -23.48
C GLU A 179 -1.29 -9.81 -22.54
N PRO A 180 -2.13 -9.85 -21.48
CA PRO A 180 -2.26 -8.73 -20.54
C PRO A 180 -0.94 -8.47 -19.82
N ARG A 181 -0.59 -7.18 -19.60
CA ARG A 181 0.58 -6.86 -18.77
C ARG A 181 0.41 -7.40 -17.35
N PRO A 182 1.43 -8.01 -16.72
CA PRO A 182 1.35 -8.45 -15.34
C PRO A 182 1.19 -7.27 -14.38
N VAL A 183 0.64 -7.51 -13.19
CA VAL A 183 0.55 -6.48 -12.14
C VAL A 183 1.95 -6.19 -11.61
N VAL A 184 2.24 -4.91 -11.40
CA VAL A 184 3.52 -4.46 -10.85
C VAL A 184 3.55 -4.71 -9.34
N PRO A 185 4.53 -5.48 -8.82
CA PRO A 185 4.64 -5.79 -7.40
C PRO A 185 5.10 -4.60 -6.56
N VAL A 186 4.81 -4.63 -5.26
CA VAL A 186 5.34 -3.67 -4.30
C VAL A 186 6.83 -3.88 -4.09
N HIS A 187 7.62 -2.81 -4.16
CA HIS A 187 9.02 -2.84 -3.75
C HIS A 187 9.16 -3.12 -2.26
N THR A 188 9.78 -4.24 -1.90
CA THR A 188 9.88 -4.69 -0.51
C THR A 188 11.18 -4.31 0.18
N ASP A 189 12.26 -4.07 -0.57
CA ASP A 189 13.56 -3.79 0.02
C ASP A 189 13.58 -2.35 0.55
N THR A 190 14.07 -2.17 1.77
CA THR A 190 14.07 -0.88 2.47
C THR A 190 15.42 -0.16 2.35
N ASP A 191 16.45 -0.87 1.92
CA ASP A 191 17.86 -0.46 1.98
C ASP A 191 18.40 0.15 0.68
N SER A 192 17.58 0.21 -0.37
CA SER A 192 17.80 0.99 -1.58
C SER A 192 16.50 1.07 -2.39
N PRO A 193 16.23 2.17 -3.12
CA PRO A 193 15.27 2.10 -4.21
C PRO A 193 15.85 1.26 -5.35
N VAL A 194 14.99 0.80 -6.26
CA VAL A 194 15.41 0.29 -7.57
C VAL A 194 15.43 1.45 -8.55
N LEU A 195 16.53 1.61 -9.28
CA LEU A 195 16.73 2.74 -10.18
C LEU A 195 16.97 2.27 -11.61
N ASP A 196 16.35 2.95 -12.57
CA ASP A 196 16.74 2.92 -13.98
C ASP A 196 17.56 4.19 -14.28
N GLY A 197 18.88 4.02 -14.38
CA GLY A 197 19.82 5.13 -14.44
C GLY A 197 19.79 6.00 -13.18
N THR A 198 19.25 7.22 -13.31
CA THR A 198 19.07 8.17 -12.20
C THR A 198 17.62 8.30 -11.73
N ASN A 199 16.68 7.65 -12.43
CA ASN A 199 15.26 7.71 -12.12
C ASN A 199 14.84 6.44 -11.38
N TYR A 200 13.67 6.48 -10.76
CA TYR A 200 13.06 5.27 -10.20
C TYR A 200 12.70 4.29 -11.31
N GLU A 201 12.96 3.02 -11.03
CA GLU A 201 12.44 1.93 -11.85
C GLU A 201 10.97 1.71 -11.46
N THR A 202 10.08 2.40 -12.16
CA THR A 202 8.62 2.37 -11.93
C THR A 202 7.87 1.37 -12.81
N ALA A 203 8.52 0.80 -13.83
CA ALA A 203 7.88 -0.16 -14.74
C ALA A 203 7.78 -1.56 -14.13
N THR A 204 8.70 -1.90 -13.22
CA THR A 204 8.76 -3.21 -12.56
C THR A 204 8.45 -3.19 -11.07
N TYR A 205 8.39 -2.02 -10.45
CA TYR A 205 8.05 -1.88 -9.03
C TYR A 205 7.05 -0.75 -8.79
N ASN A 206 6.12 -1.01 -7.87
CA ASN A 206 5.28 0.02 -7.27
C ASN A 206 5.88 0.46 -5.93
N TYR A 207 5.77 1.75 -5.64
CA TYR A 207 6.39 2.40 -4.49
C TYR A 207 5.37 2.72 -3.39
N PRO A 208 5.81 2.78 -2.13
CA PRO A 208 4.92 3.03 -1.03
C PRO A 208 4.37 4.46 -1.04
N LEU A 209 3.11 4.58 -0.66
CA LEU A 209 2.38 5.83 -0.49
C LEU A 209 2.47 6.25 0.97
N ALA A 210 2.58 7.54 1.28
CA ALA A 210 2.57 7.98 2.67
C ALA A 210 1.53 9.06 2.95
N TYR A 211 0.86 8.86 4.09
CA TYR A 211 -0.25 9.68 4.52
C TYR A 211 -0.20 9.94 6.02
N THR A 212 -0.82 11.04 6.46
CA THR A 212 -1.04 11.31 7.89
C THR A 212 -2.05 10.33 8.49
N MET A 213 -1.82 9.91 9.74
CA MET A 213 -2.70 9.01 10.47
C MET A 213 -4.14 9.50 10.54
N GLY A 214 -5.08 8.58 10.31
CA GLY A 214 -6.51 8.87 10.27
C GLY A 214 -7.01 9.60 9.02
N SER A 215 -6.14 9.95 8.06
CA SER A 215 -6.59 10.56 6.79
C SER A 215 -7.27 9.54 5.89
N ALA A 216 -8.09 10.04 4.95
CA ALA A 216 -8.69 9.26 3.88
C ALA A 216 -7.83 9.41 2.61
N PRO A 217 -7.06 8.38 2.21
CA PRO A 217 -6.22 8.47 1.02
C PRO A 217 -7.06 8.76 -0.22
N VAL A 218 -6.57 9.65 -1.07
CA VAL A 218 -7.19 9.93 -2.36
C VAL A 218 -6.27 9.39 -3.44
N LEU A 219 -6.79 8.48 -4.27
CA LEU A 219 -6.04 7.86 -5.35
C LEU A 219 -6.65 8.25 -6.69
N GLU A 220 -5.82 8.74 -7.60
CA GLU A 220 -6.21 8.93 -9.00
C GLU A 220 -5.77 7.72 -9.82
N PHE A 221 -6.71 7.09 -10.52
CA PHE A 221 -6.48 5.94 -11.39
C PHE A 221 -6.52 6.40 -12.84
N THR A 222 -5.47 6.13 -13.61
CA THR A 222 -5.43 6.33 -15.06
C THR A 222 -5.75 5.01 -15.77
N PHE A 223 -6.69 5.04 -16.72
CA PHE A 223 -7.06 3.88 -17.52
C PHE A 223 -6.28 3.81 -18.82
N GLY A 224 -5.96 2.61 -19.27
CA GLY A 224 -5.26 2.44 -20.54
C GLY A 224 -6.08 2.93 -21.75
N SER A 225 -5.38 3.44 -22.76
CA SER A 225 -5.97 4.07 -23.95
C SER A 225 -6.04 3.15 -25.18
N GLY A 226 -5.36 2.01 -25.16
CA GLY A 226 -5.32 1.03 -26.24
C GLY A 226 -4.90 -0.36 -25.76
N GLY A 227 -5.00 -1.36 -26.64
CA GLY A 227 -4.60 -2.75 -26.42
C GLY A 227 -3.70 -3.26 -27.56
N THR A 228 -3.30 -4.52 -27.47
CA THR A 228 -2.56 -5.22 -28.52
C THR A 228 -3.33 -6.44 -28.98
N ALA A 229 -3.49 -6.60 -30.30
CA ALA A 229 -4.10 -7.77 -30.91
C ALA A 229 -3.15 -8.98 -30.91
N ALA A 230 -3.67 -10.18 -31.18
CA ALA A 230 -2.87 -11.41 -31.15
C ALA A 230 -1.76 -11.47 -32.21
N ASP A 231 -1.85 -10.68 -33.29
CA ASP A 231 -0.82 -10.56 -34.32
C ASP A 231 0.25 -9.51 -33.98
N GLY A 232 0.19 -8.92 -32.78
CA GLY A 232 1.08 -7.85 -32.34
C GLY A 232 0.79 -6.51 -32.98
N SER A 233 -0.41 -6.28 -33.54
CA SER A 233 -0.83 -4.96 -34.01
C SER A 233 -1.56 -4.16 -32.93
N ALA A 234 -1.51 -2.83 -33.06
CA ALA A 234 -2.26 -1.93 -32.18
C ALA A 234 -3.76 -2.11 -32.33
N MET A 235 -4.47 -2.11 -31.20
CA MET A 235 -5.90 -2.30 -31.12
C MET A 235 -6.52 -1.22 -30.22
N GLY A 236 -7.73 -0.78 -30.54
CA GLY A 236 -8.48 0.10 -29.63
C GLY A 236 -8.88 -0.62 -28.34
N THR A 237 -9.49 0.09 -27.40
CA THR A 237 -10.05 -0.53 -26.19
C THR A 237 -11.47 -1.05 -26.37
N GLY A 238 -12.12 -0.77 -27.50
CA GLY A 238 -13.51 -1.18 -27.75
C GLY A 238 -14.57 -0.41 -26.94
N TYR A 239 -14.18 0.57 -26.13
CA TYR A 239 -15.11 1.49 -25.45
C TYR A 239 -14.76 2.95 -25.76
N PRO A 240 -15.71 3.92 -25.69
CA PRO A 240 -17.10 3.80 -25.24
C PRO A 240 -17.93 2.85 -26.11
N VAL A 241 -18.74 2.01 -25.46
CA VAL A 241 -19.65 1.09 -26.15
C VAL A 241 -20.92 1.87 -26.51
N PRO A 242 -21.36 1.91 -27.78
CA PRO A 242 -22.54 2.68 -28.15
C PRO A 242 -23.78 2.33 -27.33
N GLY A 243 -24.33 3.34 -26.64
CA GLY A 243 -25.51 3.22 -25.79
C GLY A 243 -25.26 2.67 -24.38
N PHE A 244 -23.99 2.48 -23.98
CA PHE A 244 -23.61 2.03 -22.65
C PHE A 244 -22.52 2.91 -22.05
N ASP A 245 -22.67 3.21 -20.76
CA ASP A 245 -21.63 3.83 -19.95
C ASP A 245 -20.88 2.73 -19.20
N LEU A 246 -19.56 2.87 -19.06
CA LEU A 246 -18.73 1.99 -18.24
C LEU A 246 -18.19 2.76 -17.04
N ARG A 247 -18.01 2.11 -15.88
CA ARG A 247 -17.37 2.69 -14.71
C ARG A 247 -16.41 1.70 -14.05
N CYS A 248 -15.44 2.23 -13.32
CA CYS A 248 -14.55 1.46 -12.46
C CYS A 248 -15.18 1.29 -11.07
N VAL A 249 -15.00 0.13 -10.46
CA VAL A 249 -15.41 -0.20 -9.10
C VAL A 249 -14.19 -0.66 -8.32
N LEU A 250 -13.93 -0.01 -7.19
CA LEU A 250 -12.89 -0.38 -6.26
C LEU A 250 -13.47 -1.10 -5.04
N THR A 251 -12.80 -2.17 -4.63
CA THR A 251 -13.08 -2.90 -3.39
C THR A 251 -11.82 -2.97 -2.54
N THR A 252 -11.90 -2.48 -1.31
CA THR A 252 -10.75 -2.33 -0.39
C THR A 252 -11.26 -2.09 1.02
N GLN A 253 -10.56 -2.58 2.05
CA GLN A 253 -10.91 -2.36 3.46
C GLN A 253 -12.40 -2.57 3.80
N GLY A 254 -13.07 -3.52 3.13
CA GLY A 254 -14.50 -3.79 3.29
C GLY A 254 -15.46 -2.75 2.68
N ALA A 255 -14.93 -1.72 2.01
CA ALA A 255 -15.69 -0.73 1.26
C ALA A 255 -15.75 -1.07 -0.24
N ILE A 256 -16.84 -0.66 -0.88
CA ILE A 256 -17.03 -0.71 -2.33
C ILE A 256 -17.33 0.72 -2.80
N MET A 257 -16.53 1.20 -3.75
CA MET A 257 -16.62 2.55 -4.31
C MET A 257 -16.72 2.44 -5.82
N ALA A 258 -17.45 3.34 -6.47
CA ALA A 258 -17.60 3.36 -7.92
C ALA A 258 -17.32 4.76 -8.46
N SER A 259 -16.63 4.82 -9.59
CA SER A 259 -16.41 6.07 -10.31
C SER A 259 -17.69 6.52 -11.03
N GLY A 260 -17.63 7.72 -11.61
CA GLY A 260 -18.50 8.08 -12.74
C GLY A 260 -18.13 7.28 -14.01
N PRO A 261 -18.83 7.55 -15.13
CA PRO A 261 -18.47 6.97 -16.42
C PRO A 261 -17.00 7.25 -16.79
N ILE A 262 -16.31 6.24 -17.32
CA ILE A 262 -14.89 6.31 -17.69
C ILE A 262 -14.73 6.33 -19.22
N SER A 263 -13.59 6.84 -19.67
CA SER A 263 -13.18 6.88 -21.08
C SER A 263 -11.78 6.29 -21.25
N PRO A 264 -11.42 5.78 -22.44
CA PRO A 264 -10.07 5.29 -22.70
C PRO A 264 -9.04 6.39 -22.47
N GLY A 265 -7.96 6.10 -21.73
CA GLY A 265 -6.96 7.11 -21.36
C GLY A 265 -7.41 8.12 -20.30
N GLY A 266 -8.66 8.03 -19.82
CA GLY A 266 -9.20 8.94 -18.82
C GLY A 266 -8.77 8.57 -17.40
N THR A 267 -9.15 9.42 -16.44
CA THR A 267 -8.86 9.19 -15.02
C THR A 267 -10.14 9.03 -14.19
N ALA A 268 -10.01 8.41 -13.02
CA ALA A 268 -11.02 8.41 -11.98
C ALA A 268 -10.37 8.53 -10.60
N THR A 269 -10.90 9.41 -9.76
CA THR A 269 -10.42 9.62 -8.40
C THR A 269 -11.29 8.89 -7.39
N PHE A 270 -10.66 8.23 -6.42
CA PHE A 270 -11.33 7.52 -5.34
C PHE A 270 -10.78 7.97 -3.98
N SER A 271 -11.69 8.31 -3.06
CA SER A 271 -11.36 8.52 -1.65
C SER A 271 -11.54 7.20 -0.90
N LEU A 272 -10.43 6.59 -0.54
CA LEU A 272 -10.39 5.36 0.27
C LEU A 272 -10.92 5.62 1.69
N PRO A 273 -11.32 4.57 2.42
CA PRO A 273 -11.63 4.70 3.84
C PRO A 273 -10.43 5.24 4.64
N ASN A 274 -10.71 5.83 5.80
CA ASN A 274 -9.65 6.38 6.63
C ASN A 274 -8.62 5.32 7.01
N LEU A 275 -7.35 5.66 6.84
CA LEU A 275 -6.25 4.91 7.40
C LEU A 275 -6.36 4.87 8.92
N HIS A 276 -5.57 3.98 9.49
CA HIS A 276 -5.52 3.82 10.93
C HIS A 276 -5.01 5.08 11.65
N SER A 277 -5.41 5.25 12.91
CA SER A 277 -5.08 6.42 13.74
C SER A 277 -3.75 6.28 14.50
N ASP A 278 -2.81 5.49 13.99
CA ASP A 278 -1.53 5.16 14.58
C ASP A 278 -0.45 5.01 13.50
N VAL A 279 0.81 5.25 13.87
CA VAL A 279 1.93 5.14 12.93
C VAL A 279 2.19 3.68 12.60
N ARG A 280 2.11 3.30 11.32
CA ARG A 280 2.30 1.90 10.88
C ARG A 280 2.52 1.79 9.37
N ARG A 281 2.98 0.61 8.95
CA ARG A 281 2.81 0.10 7.57
C ARG A 281 1.48 -0.64 7.43
N THR A 282 0.82 -0.48 6.29
CA THR A 282 -0.35 -1.24 5.87
C THR A 282 -0.14 -1.74 4.45
N ASP A 283 -0.10 -3.07 4.27
CA ASP A 283 -0.11 -3.70 2.95
C ASP A 283 -1.56 -4.03 2.59
N GLU A 284 -2.10 -3.41 1.53
CA GLU A 284 -3.49 -3.54 1.10
C GLU A 284 -3.55 -4.10 -0.32
N VAL A 285 -4.53 -4.94 -0.61
CA VAL A 285 -4.81 -5.40 -1.96
C VAL A 285 -6.11 -4.77 -2.45
N VAL A 286 -5.99 -3.78 -3.33
CA VAL A 286 -7.14 -3.10 -3.92
C VAL A 286 -7.70 -3.94 -5.06
N GLY A 287 -8.94 -4.39 -4.93
CA GLY A 287 -9.69 -5.03 -5.99
C GLY A 287 -10.25 -3.99 -6.95
N VAL A 288 -9.96 -4.13 -8.23
CA VAL A 288 -10.46 -3.29 -9.33
C VAL A 288 -11.34 -4.14 -10.24
N SER A 289 -12.59 -3.74 -10.40
CA SER A 289 -13.53 -4.34 -11.35
C SER A 289 -14.26 -3.24 -12.13
N TRP A 290 -15.10 -3.64 -13.08
CA TRP A 290 -15.84 -2.70 -13.93
C TRP A 290 -17.30 -3.07 -14.01
N GLN A 291 -18.12 -2.06 -14.25
CA GLN A 291 -19.54 -2.20 -14.49
C GLN A 291 -19.94 -1.43 -15.74
N TYR A 292 -21.05 -1.83 -16.34
CA TYR A 292 -21.68 -1.13 -17.45
C TYR A 292 -23.18 -0.93 -17.18
N ALA A 293 -23.74 0.14 -17.74
CA ALA A 293 -25.18 0.43 -17.69
C ALA A 293 -25.62 1.04 -19.03
N PRO A 294 -26.87 0.81 -19.49
CA PRO A 294 -27.41 1.60 -20.59
C PRO A 294 -27.27 3.10 -20.28
N THR A 295 -26.81 3.89 -21.23
CA THR A 295 -26.51 5.32 -21.01
C THR A 295 -27.72 6.06 -20.44
N GLY A 296 -27.49 6.80 -19.35
CA GLY A 296 -28.55 7.56 -18.66
C GLY A 296 -29.40 6.73 -17.69
N THR A 297 -29.04 5.47 -17.41
CA THR A 297 -29.70 4.63 -16.39
C THR A 297 -28.85 4.48 -15.13
N SER A 298 -29.47 4.02 -14.04
CA SER A 298 -28.79 3.75 -12.76
C SER A 298 -28.56 2.26 -12.48
N GLU A 299 -28.97 1.38 -13.39
CA GLU A 299 -28.87 -0.07 -13.21
C GLU A 299 -27.57 -0.58 -13.82
N TRP A 300 -26.57 -0.74 -12.97
CA TRP A 300 -25.24 -1.20 -13.34
C TRP A 300 -25.15 -2.73 -13.27
N SER A 301 -24.56 -3.31 -14.31
CA SER A 301 -24.24 -4.73 -14.41
C SER A 301 -22.73 -4.92 -14.40
N ASP A 302 -22.25 -6.01 -13.81
CA ASP A 302 -20.81 -6.30 -13.75
C ASP A 302 -20.26 -6.69 -15.13
N VAL A 303 -19.10 -6.14 -15.48
CA VAL A 303 -18.22 -6.74 -16.48
C VAL A 303 -17.50 -7.90 -15.81
N PRO A 304 -17.59 -9.14 -16.33
CA PRO A 304 -16.96 -10.28 -15.69
C PRO A 304 -15.43 -10.12 -15.58
N GLY A 305 -14.89 -10.43 -14.40
CA GLY A 305 -13.46 -10.37 -14.10
C GLY A 305 -13.05 -9.13 -13.32
N GLY A 306 -11.77 -9.06 -12.98
CA GLY A 306 -11.20 -7.95 -12.23
C GLY A 306 -9.70 -8.14 -12.01
N ARG A 307 -9.06 -7.17 -11.37
CA ARG A 307 -7.63 -7.18 -11.09
C ARG A 307 -7.40 -6.81 -9.63
N SER A 308 -6.46 -7.49 -8.98
CA SER A 308 -5.99 -7.16 -7.64
C SER A 308 -4.67 -6.39 -7.76
N ILE A 309 -4.62 -5.20 -7.19
CA ILE A 309 -3.44 -4.33 -7.21
C ILE A 309 -2.92 -4.20 -5.77
N PRO A 310 -1.72 -4.73 -5.46
CA PRO A 310 -1.13 -4.56 -4.13
C PRO A 310 -0.57 -3.14 -3.99
N LEU A 311 -0.92 -2.46 -2.89
CA LEU A 311 -0.41 -1.15 -2.52
C LEU A 311 0.14 -1.19 -1.10
N ARG A 312 1.16 -0.38 -0.82
CA ARG A 312 1.72 -0.21 0.52
C ARG A 312 1.53 1.22 0.99
N PHE A 313 0.90 1.37 2.15
CA PHE A 313 0.71 2.65 2.81
C PHE A 313 1.60 2.74 4.06
N TYR A 314 2.35 3.83 4.19
CA TYR A 314 2.90 4.28 5.46
C TYR A 314 2.01 5.36 6.04
N THR A 315 1.59 5.13 7.28
CA THR A 315 0.79 6.06 8.05
C THR A 315 1.70 6.74 9.07
N LEU A 316 1.83 8.07 9.01
CA LEU A 316 2.72 8.85 9.89
C LEU A 316 1.95 9.77 10.84
N LEU A 317 2.61 10.34 11.85
CA LEU A 317 1.96 11.19 12.84
C LEU A 317 1.43 12.51 12.24
N GLY A 318 2.12 12.98 11.19
CA GLY A 318 1.83 14.20 10.45
C GLY A 318 2.80 14.33 9.26
N PRO A 319 2.72 15.42 8.49
CA PRO A 319 3.74 15.72 7.49
C PRO A 319 5.10 15.86 8.19
N PRO A 320 6.18 15.37 7.57
CA PRO A 320 7.52 15.50 8.13
C PRO A 320 7.90 16.96 8.43
N VAL A 321 8.63 17.18 9.54
CA VAL A 321 8.96 18.52 10.03
C VAL A 321 10.43 18.86 9.76
N TRP A 322 10.68 20.05 9.21
CA TRP A 322 12.03 20.53 8.86
C TRP A 322 12.48 21.70 9.73
N ALA A 323 13.80 21.85 9.87
CA ALA A 323 14.39 23.08 10.38
C ALA A 323 14.03 24.27 9.47
N ALA A 324 13.77 25.43 10.07
CA ALA A 324 13.43 26.64 9.33
C ALA A 324 14.58 27.03 8.38
N GLY A 325 14.26 27.18 7.08
CA GLY A 325 15.25 27.53 6.06
C GLY A 325 16.03 26.35 5.46
N ALA A 326 15.66 25.09 5.78
CA ALA A 326 16.27 23.92 5.17
C ALA A 326 16.17 23.97 3.62
N PRO A 327 17.29 23.79 2.88
CA PRO A 327 17.30 23.70 1.42
C PRO A 327 16.35 22.62 0.92
N ASN A 328 15.64 22.85 -0.19
CA ASN A 328 14.75 21.84 -0.78
C ASN A 328 15.45 20.50 -1.05
N GLU A 329 16.76 20.55 -1.34
CA GLU A 329 17.61 19.39 -1.63
C GLU A 329 17.90 18.50 -0.41
N THR A 330 17.85 19.06 0.82
CA THR A 330 18.08 18.30 2.07
C THR A 330 16.80 18.09 2.89
N ARG A 331 15.67 18.68 2.47
CA ARG A 331 14.35 18.40 3.08
C ARG A 331 13.95 16.93 2.97
N TYR A 332 14.47 16.23 1.97
CA TYR A 332 14.26 14.78 1.77
C TYR A 332 15.53 13.98 2.03
N ALA A 333 16.42 14.46 2.90
CA ALA A 333 17.55 13.65 3.34
C ALA A 333 17.08 12.63 4.39
N GLY A 334 17.62 11.41 4.33
CA GLY A 334 17.47 10.39 5.37
C GLY A 334 16.63 9.16 4.99
N PRO A 335 16.71 8.10 5.83
CA PRO A 335 16.17 6.77 5.52
C PRO A 335 14.72 6.58 6.02
N TRP A 336 13.74 7.32 5.48
CA TRP A 336 12.39 7.38 6.07
C TRP A 336 11.65 6.06 6.00
N VAL A 337 11.79 5.32 4.89
CA VAL A 337 11.18 4.00 4.73
C VAL A 337 11.71 3.04 5.80
N GLU A 338 13.03 3.02 6.02
CA GLU A 338 13.67 2.21 7.06
C GLU A 338 13.16 2.58 8.47
N VAL A 339 13.03 3.87 8.76
CA VAL A 339 12.53 4.36 10.06
C VAL A 339 11.07 3.95 10.30
N ALA A 340 10.22 4.01 9.28
CA ALA A 340 8.83 3.59 9.38
C ALA A 340 8.70 2.06 9.60
N GLU A 341 9.58 1.28 8.97
CA GLU A 341 9.64 -0.17 9.16
C GLU A 341 10.11 -0.55 10.57
N TYR A 342 11.11 0.16 11.12
CA TYR A 342 11.53 -0.01 12.52
C TYR A 342 10.40 0.25 13.50
N VAL A 343 9.58 1.27 13.29
CA VAL A 343 8.40 1.50 14.13
C VAL A 343 7.47 0.29 14.11
N GLY A 344 7.29 -0.35 12.95
CA GLY A 344 6.55 -1.61 12.83
C GLY A 344 7.15 -2.73 13.67
N THR A 345 8.45 -2.99 13.50
CA THR A 345 9.20 -3.99 14.27
C THR A 345 9.09 -3.74 15.78
N TRP A 346 9.35 -2.52 16.24
CA TRP A 346 9.32 -2.18 17.66
C TRP A 346 7.91 -2.28 18.24
N ARG A 347 6.89 -1.84 17.50
CA ARG A 347 5.49 -1.95 17.92
C ARG A 347 5.15 -3.40 18.23
N ASP A 348 5.53 -4.31 17.35
CA ASP A 348 5.18 -5.72 17.44
C ASP A 348 5.99 -6.43 18.54
N VAL A 349 7.30 -6.16 18.63
CA VAL A 349 8.19 -6.75 19.65
C VAL A 349 7.88 -6.24 21.06
N LEU A 350 7.66 -4.92 21.22
CA LEU A 350 7.41 -4.30 22.53
C LEU A 350 5.93 -4.30 22.92
N ALA A 351 5.03 -4.69 22.02
CA ALA A 351 3.58 -4.58 22.17
C ALA A 351 3.14 -3.16 22.61
N MET A 352 3.76 -2.13 22.03
CA MET A 352 3.55 -0.74 22.41
C MET A 352 2.75 0.03 21.38
N PRO A 353 1.87 0.96 21.80
CA PRO A 353 1.05 1.72 20.87
C PRO A 353 1.86 2.77 20.09
N THR A 354 1.43 3.04 18.86
CA THR A 354 2.01 4.05 17.96
C THR A 354 1.07 5.22 17.65
N TYR A 355 -0.05 5.34 18.37
CA TYR A 355 -0.97 6.49 18.25
C TYR A 355 -0.52 7.67 19.12
N GLY A 356 -0.50 8.86 18.53
CA GLY A 356 -0.16 10.09 19.23
C GLY A 356 1.33 10.21 19.61
N GLN A 357 1.83 11.44 19.60
CA GLN A 357 3.26 11.72 19.76
C GLN A 357 3.86 11.10 21.02
N ARG A 358 3.16 11.22 22.16
CA ARG A 358 3.63 10.70 23.45
C ARG A 358 3.92 9.20 23.38
N LYS A 359 3.03 8.41 22.79
CA LYS A 359 3.24 6.96 22.72
C LYS A 359 4.36 6.62 21.73
N LEU A 360 4.39 7.31 20.58
CA LEU A 360 5.45 7.15 19.60
C LEU A 360 6.83 7.46 20.18
N THR A 361 7.01 8.59 20.87
CA THR A 361 8.28 8.93 21.54
C THR A 361 8.68 7.89 22.58
N ALA A 362 7.72 7.33 23.33
CA ALA A 362 8.02 6.27 24.28
C ALA A 362 8.45 4.97 23.59
N LEU A 363 7.89 4.66 22.42
CA LEU A 363 8.35 3.55 21.58
C LEU A 363 9.79 3.78 21.14
N PHE A 364 10.12 4.95 20.59
CA PHE A 364 11.48 5.26 20.13
C PHE A 364 12.54 5.10 21.22
N VAL A 365 12.26 5.61 22.42
CA VAL A 365 13.15 5.46 23.60
C VAL A 365 13.44 3.99 23.91
N ARG A 366 12.46 3.11 23.73
CA ARG A 366 12.57 1.69 24.10
C ARG A 366 12.98 0.78 22.95
N GLY A 367 12.53 1.06 21.73
CA GLY A 367 12.68 0.20 20.56
C GLY A 367 14.04 0.35 19.92
N PHE A 368 14.51 1.59 19.74
CA PHE A 368 15.73 1.82 18.98
C PHE A 368 17.01 1.45 19.75
N PHE A 369 16.99 1.60 21.08
CA PHE A 369 18.18 1.38 21.90
C PHE A 369 17.99 0.41 23.06
N GLY A 370 16.76 -0.04 23.36
CA GLY A 370 16.44 -0.76 24.58
C GLY A 370 17.15 -2.10 24.71
N GLN A 371 18.29 -2.10 25.42
CA GLN A 371 18.96 -3.30 25.91
C GLN A 371 18.46 -3.76 27.28
N ASN A 372 17.52 -3.07 27.93
CA ASN A 372 17.08 -3.44 29.28
C ASN A 372 15.56 -3.49 29.43
N GLY A 373 15.07 -4.68 29.84
CA GLY A 373 13.64 -4.96 30.04
C GLY A 373 13.16 -6.38 29.68
N GLY A 374 14.01 -7.42 29.78
CA GLY A 374 13.61 -8.81 29.53
C GLY A 374 13.74 -9.30 28.08
N LEU A 375 14.25 -8.47 27.18
CA LEU A 375 14.67 -8.88 25.83
C LEU A 375 16.07 -9.50 25.92
N SER A 376 16.29 -10.61 25.22
CA SER A 376 17.58 -11.33 25.23
C SER A 376 18.64 -10.71 24.33
N GLU A 377 18.25 -9.87 23.37
CA GLU A 377 19.13 -9.22 22.37
C GLU A 377 18.56 -7.83 21.99
N PRO A 378 19.39 -6.89 21.50
CA PRO A 378 18.91 -5.62 20.93
C PRO A 378 18.03 -5.85 19.70
N ILE A 379 16.90 -5.15 19.58
CA ILE A 379 15.92 -5.36 18.49
C ILE A 379 16.54 -5.11 17.10
N GLU A 380 17.33 -4.05 16.97
CA GLU A 380 18.00 -3.65 15.72
C GLU A 380 19.53 -3.79 15.81
N GLY A 381 20.06 -4.67 16.67
CA GLY A 381 21.51 -4.94 16.76
C GLY A 381 22.42 -3.77 17.18
N LEU A 382 21.86 -2.62 17.55
CA LEU A 382 22.61 -1.46 18.06
C LEU A 382 23.20 -1.74 19.45
N LEU A 383 24.48 -1.42 19.59
CA LEU A 383 25.21 -1.52 20.84
C LEU A 383 25.46 -0.13 21.39
N TYR A 384 24.84 0.17 22.53
CA TYR A 384 25.19 1.34 23.32
C TYR A 384 26.59 1.18 23.90
N ASP A 385 27.30 2.28 24.08
CA ASP A 385 28.66 2.32 24.66
C ASP A 385 28.64 2.04 26.17
N CYS A 386 28.16 0.84 26.53
CA CYS A 386 28.17 0.29 27.88
C CYS A 386 28.82 -1.11 27.83
N PRO A 387 29.62 -1.51 28.86
CA PRO A 387 30.37 -2.76 28.83
C PRO A 387 29.53 -4.05 28.67
N PRO A 388 30.16 -5.16 28.20
CA PRO A 388 31.57 -5.50 28.44
C PRO A 388 32.60 -4.83 27.53
N LEU A 389 32.21 -4.01 26.55
CA LEU A 389 33.09 -3.61 25.44
C LEU A 389 33.48 -2.11 25.31
N GLY A 390 33.04 -1.21 26.18
CA GLY A 390 33.42 0.22 26.14
C GLY A 390 32.63 1.00 27.17
N GLY A 391 33.29 1.77 28.02
CA GLY A 391 32.65 2.42 29.17
C GLY A 391 32.09 3.79 28.85
N ASP A 392 30.88 4.10 29.32
CA ASP A 392 30.32 5.36 29.82
C ASP A 392 30.68 6.71 29.13
N GLY A 393 31.42 6.79 28.02
CA GLY A 393 32.02 8.07 27.62
C GLY A 393 32.70 8.16 26.26
N GLY A 394 32.34 7.33 25.29
CA GLY A 394 32.86 7.41 23.93
C GLY A 394 32.51 8.72 23.21
N ASN A 395 33.31 9.07 22.21
CA ASN A 395 33.02 10.19 21.31
C ASN A 395 31.71 9.93 20.54
N THR A 396 30.94 10.99 20.28
CA THR A 396 29.81 10.88 19.33
C THR A 396 30.35 10.52 17.95
N HIS A 397 29.69 9.57 17.28
CA HIS A 397 30.13 9.05 15.99
C HIS A 397 29.24 9.50 14.82
N TYR A 398 28.00 9.91 15.12
CA TYR A 398 26.98 10.19 14.11
C TYR A 398 26.35 11.57 14.29
N PHE A 399 26.38 12.13 15.50
CA PHE A 399 25.86 13.47 15.77
C PHE A 399 26.94 14.55 15.71
N SER A 400 26.70 15.60 14.93
CA SER A 400 27.55 16.78 14.90
C SER A 400 27.09 17.81 15.94
N GLY A 401 27.79 17.91 17.07
CA GLY A 401 27.46 18.91 18.10
C GLY A 401 27.67 20.38 17.69
N THR A 402 28.42 20.65 16.61
CA THR A 402 28.62 22.00 16.08
C THR A 402 27.49 22.42 15.15
N LYS A 403 27.01 21.50 14.32
CA LYS A 403 25.93 21.76 13.36
C LYS A 403 24.54 21.40 13.87
N TRP A 404 24.47 20.59 14.92
CA TRP A 404 23.25 19.95 15.40
C TRP A 404 22.56 19.15 14.30
N GLU A 405 23.35 18.27 13.68
CA GLU A 405 22.95 17.41 12.57
C GLU A 405 23.21 15.95 12.92
N MET A 406 22.32 15.07 12.47
CA MET A 406 22.44 13.62 12.65
C MET A 406 22.72 12.93 11.31
N ASP A 407 23.80 12.16 11.24
CA ASP A 407 24.10 11.28 10.11
C ASP A 407 23.41 9.92 10.30
N LEU A 408 22.10 9.90 10.04
CA LEU A 408 21.27 8.70 10.16
C LEU A 408 21.68 7.63 9.15
N SER A 409 22.11 8.02 7.95
CA SER A 409 22.56 7.06 6.93
C SER A 409 23.74 6.24 7.42
N ARG A 410 24.74 6.88 8.02
CA ARG A 410 25.89 6.20 8.59
C ARG A 410 25.51 5.34 9.81
N LEU A 411 24.58 5.81 10.64
CA LEU A 411 24.08 5.03 11.76
C LEU A 411 23.37 3.75 11.29
N LEU A 412 22.50 3.85 10.28
CA LEU A 412 21.70 2.72 9.77
C LEU A 412 22.47 1.84 8.76
N ASN A 413 23.62 2.29 8.24
CA ASN A 413 24.47 1.48 7.39
C ASN A 413 25.10 0.31 8.17
N ASN A 414 24.39 -0.83 8.19
CA ASN A 414 24.73 -2.07 8.91
C ASN A 414 24.93 -1.85 10.42
N HIS A 415 24.16 -0.92 11.00
CA HIS A 415 24.21 -0.54 12.42
C HIS A 415 25.64 -0.33 12.92
N ALA A 416 26.46 0.21 12.02
CA ALA A 416 27.83 0.63 12.21
C ALA A 416 28.79 -0.36 12.91
N LYS A 417 28.76 -1.65 12.54
CA LYS A 417 29.84 -2.65 12.70
C LYS A 417 30.92 -2.32 13.75
N GLY A 418 30.61 -2.45 15.04
CA GLY A 418 31.57 -2.31 16.14
C GLY A 418 31.85 -0.88 16.61
N VAL A 419 31.06 0.10 16.15
CA VAL A 419 31.07 1.48 16.64
C VAL A 419 29.85 1.68 17.55
N TYR A 420 30.10 2.09 18.78
CA TYR A 420 29.08 2.28 19.80
C TYR A 420 28.32 3.60 19.63
N VAL A 421 27.10 3.66 20.15
CA VAL A 421 26.32 4.91 20.28
C VAL A 421 26.36 5.42 21.72
N ASN A 422 26.39 6.75 21.90
CA ASN A 422 26.33 7.39 23.22
C ASN A 422 25.07 8.25 23.39
N CYS A 423 24.95 8.93 24.54
CA CYS A 423 23.81 9.79 24.84
C CYS A 423 23.51 10.87 23.77
N THR A 424 24.54 11.36 23.09
CA THR A 424 24.43 12.37 22.03
C THR A 424 23.85 11.75 20.75
N ASP A 425 24.36 10.59 20.35
CA ASP A 425 23.88 9.88 19.16
C ASP A 425 22.44 9.38 19.36
N THR A 426 22.09 8.92 20.57
CA THR A 426 20.73 8.43 20.87
C THR A 426 19.68 9.55 20.84
N MET A 427 20.00 10.69 21.44
CA MET A 427 19.17 11.89 21.40
C MET A 427 19.03 12.40 19.95
N GLY A 428 20.13 12.47 19.22
CA GLY A 428 20.17 12.92 17.82
C GLY A 428 19.29 12.04 16.93
N ALA A 429 19.49 10.73 16.97
CA ALA A 429 18.72 9.79 16.17
C ALA A 429 17.22 9.85 16.51
N THR A 430 16.87 9.82 17.80
CA THR A 430 15.47 9.84 18.25
C THR A 430 14.75 11.10 17.81
N THR A 431 15.36 12.27 18.00
CA THR A 431 14.77 13.56 17.59
C THR A 431 14.61 13.65 16.08
N THR A 432 15.61 13.22 15.31
CA THR A 432 15.55 13.22 13.85
C THR A 432 14.50 12.25 13.32
N MET A 433 14.49 11.00 13.78
CA MET A 433 13.52 10.00 13.33
C MET A 433 12.08 10.37 13.69
N LEU A 434 11.83 10.91 14.89
CA LEU A 434 10.50 11.41 15.27
C LEU A 434 10.04 12.55 14.33
N SER A 435 10.95 13.39 13.87
CA SER A 435 10.67 14.48 12.92
C SER A 435 10.29 13.98 11.54
N MET A 436 10.99 12.94 11.05
CA MET A 436 10.66 12.26 9.79
C MET A 436 9.25 11.69 9.82
N LEU A 437 8.75 11.29 11.00
CA LEU A 437 7.41 10.76 11.18
C LEU A 437 6.36 11.84 11.54
N GLY A 438 6.72 13.13 11.46
CA GLY A 438 5.80 14.25 11.68
C GLY A 438 5.57 14.66 13.13
N ALA A 439 6.43 14.23 14.08
CA ALA A 439 6.36 14.73 15.45
C ALA A 439 6.74 16.21 15.51
N THR A 440 5.98 16.98 16.28
CA THR A 440 6.18 18.43 16.44
C THR A 440 6.70 18.75 17.85
N ASP A 441 7.38 19.88 18.01
CA ASP A 441 7.93 20.32 19.31
C ASP A 441 8.87 19.33 20.01
N VAL A 442 9.39 18.34 19.28
CA VAL A 442 10.51 17.51 19.73
C VAL A 442 11.77 18.38 19.66
N ARG A 443 12.62 18.34 20.68
CA ARG A 443 13.83 19.19 20.73
C ARG A 443 15.00 18.45 21.37
N PRO A 444 16.17 18.47 20.73
CA PRO A 444 17.40 18.00 21.34
C PRO A 444 17.84 18.98 22.44
N VAL A 445 18.27 18.47 23.59
CA VAL A 445 18.75 19.30 24.70
C VAL A 445 20.07 18.77 25.23
N ARG A 446 21.05 19.68 25.30
CA ARG A 446 22.29 19.47 26.04
C ARG A 446 22.18 20.02 27.45
N LEU A 447 22.41 19.15 28.41
CA LEU A 447 22.55 19.47 29.83
C LEU A 447 24.03 19.64 30.17
N GLY A 448 24.30 20.39 31.25
CA GLY A 448 25.64 20.49 31.83
C GLY A 448 26.01 19.24 32.62
N SER A 449 26.88 19.38 33.61
CA SER A 449 27.34 18.25 34.43
C SER A 449 26.21 17.52 35.16
N MET A 450 26.14 16.21 34.99
CA MET A 450 25.17 15.34 35.63
C MET A 450 25.90 14.36 36.54
N SER A 451 25.47 14.26 37.79
CA SER A 451 26.07 13.33 38.75
C SER A 451 25.32 12.00 38.70
N LEU A 452 26.05 10.92 38.42
CA LEU A 452 25.56 9.56 38.56
C LEU A 452 26.00 8.99 39.92
N LYS A 453 25.26 8.01 40.44
CA LYS A 453 25.61 7.39 41.72
C LYS A 453 26.82 6.48 41.59
N ALA A 454 26.85 5.74 40.50
CA ALA A 454 27.88 4.79 40.16
C ALA A 454 28.20 4.95 38.69
N ILE A 455 29.45 4.64 38.33
CA ILE A 455 29.91 4.64 36.94
C ILE A 455 30.66 3.34 36.71
N TRP A 456 30.62 2.83 35.48
CA TRP A 456 31.48 1.73 35.08
C TRP A 456 32.68 2.29 34.33
N GLY A 457 33.70 2.70 35.08
CA GLY A 457 34.94 3.21 34.50
C GLY A 457 35.65 2.20 33.60
N ILE A 458 36.37 2.69 32.59
CA ILE A 458 37.25 1.87 31.75
C ILE A 458 38.21 1.07 32.65
N GLY A 459 38.13 -0.27 32.57
CA GLY A 459 38.95 -1.19 33.36
C GLY A 459 38.37 -1.60 34.72
N ALA A 460 37.20 -1.09 35.12
CA ALA A 460 36.45 -1.66 36.25
C ALA A 460 35.77 -2.97 35.81
N SER A 461 35.54 -3.90 36.76
CA SER A 461 34.86 -5.19 36.50
C SER A 461 33.34 -5.13 36.68
N GLU A 462 32.83 -4.04 37.26
CA GLU A 462 31.43 -3.76 37.53
C GLU A 462 31.23 -2.26 37.76
N TYR A 463 29.97 -1.81 37.77
CA TYR A 463 29.62 -0.46 38.21
C TYR A 463 30.18 -0.18 39.60
N THR A 464 30.84 0.97 39.76
CA THR A 464 31.45 1.37 41.04
C THR A 464 31.03 2.78 41.45
N THR A 465 30.78 2.94 42.74
CA THR A 465 30.55 4.25 43.39
C THR A 465 31.86 4.89 43.84
N ASN A 466 33.01 4.29 43.51
CA ASN A 466 34.31 4.62 44.09
C ASN A 466 35.44 4.51 43.05
N LEU A 467 35.21 4.94 41.80
CA LEU A 467 36.26 4.89 40.78
C LEU A 467 37.45 5.81 41.13
N TRP A 468 37.17 6.94 41.80
CA TRP A 468 38.16 7.97 42.15
C TRP A 468 38.17 8.38 43.64
N GLY A 469 37.54 7.60 44.52
CA GLY A 469 37.28 7.97 45.92
C GLY A 469 35.79 8.03 46.25
N SER A 470 35.48 8.18 47.54
CA SER A 470 34.10 8.24 48.04
C SER A 470 33.39 9.50 47.53
N GLY A 471 32.39 9.35 46.67
CA GLY A 471 31.60 10.46 46.13
C GLY A 471 30.78 10.06 44.90
N SER A 472 29.90 10.95 44.46
CA SER A 472 29.19 10.82 43.17
C SER A 472 30.17 11.06 42.02
N HIS A 473 30.16 10.18 41.01
CA HIS A 473 30.94 10.35 39.79
C HIS A 473 30.01 10.85 38.70
N GLY A 474 30.45 11.78 37.84
CA GLY A 474 29.55 12.45 36.91
C GLY A 474 30.15 12.67 35.53
N PHE A 475 29.27 12.79 34.54
CA PHE A 475 29.63 13.27 33.21
C PHE A 475 29.65 14.79 33.18
N SER A 476 30.51 15.34 32.32
CA SER A 476 30.58 16.79 32.10
C SER A 476 29.39 17.34 31.30
N TYR A 477 28.59 16.48 30.67
CA TYR A 477 27.40 16.81 29.91
C TYR A 477 26.46 15.59 29.83
N HIS A 478 25.17 15.85 29.55
CA HIS A 478 24.19 14.81 29.23
C HIS A 478 23.26 15.30 28.10
N HIS A 479 22.75 14.39 27.26
CA HIS A 479 21.85 14.76 26.16
C HIS A 479 20.52 14.04 26.29
N ILE A 480 19.43 14.78 26.11
CA ILE A 480 18.06 14.28 26.24
C ILE A 480 17.17 14.81 25.13
N VAL A 481 16.05 14.13 24.93
CA VAL A 481 14.96 14.58 24.09
C VAL A 481 13.93 15.28 24.96
N THR A 482 13.42 16.41 24.49
CA THR A 482 12.24 17.03 25.10
C THR A 482 11.12 17.11 24.08
N ASP A 483 9.88 17.06 24.56
CA ASP A 483 8.69 17.27 23.76
C ASP A 483 7.69 18.18 24.49
N ALA A 484 6.52 18.40 23.89
CA ALA A 484 5.48 19.29 24.42
C ALA A 484 6.05 20.67 24.81
N ASN A 485 6.80 21.31 23.90
CA ASN A 485 7.48 22.59 24.11
C ASN A 485 8.50 22.60 25.27
N GLY A 486 9.14 21.46 25.55
CA GLY A 486 10.14 21.35 26.60
C GLY A 486 9.56 21.10 28.00
N LEU A 487 8.26 20.81 28.10
CA LEU A 487 7.59 20.48 29.37
C LEU A 487 7.82 19.04 29.79
N SER A 488 8.08 18.16 28.83
CA SER A 488 8.25 16.73 29.04
C SER A 488 9.61 16.30 28.51
N VAL A 489 10.24 15.37 29.24
CA VAL A 489 11.58 14.85 28.99
C VAL A 489 11.49 13.37 28.70
N SER A 490 12.14 12.96 27.63
CA SER A 490 12.41 11.58 27.29
C SER A 490 13.92 11.39 27.17
N ASP A 491 14.48 10.61 28.10
CA ASP A 491 15.90 10.34 28.20
C ASP A 491 16.18 8.94 27.63
N THR A 492 16.73 8.94 26.43
CA THR A 492 17.03 7.74 25.64
C THR A 492 18.21 6.94 26.19
N CYS A 493 19.04 7.56 27.03
CA CYS A 493 20.33 7.04 27.46
C CYS A 493 20.28 6.54 28.90
N MET A 494 19.54 7.21 29.79
CA MET A 494 19.36 6.73 31.17
C MET A 494 18.64 5.36 31.27
N GLN A 495 17.94 4.90 30.22
CA GLN A 495 17.45 3.52 30.18
C GLN A 495 18.59 2.49 30.04
N LEU A 496 19.70 2.90 29.43
CA LEU A 496 20.85 2.07 29.06
C LEU A 496 21.99 2.20 30.07
N ASP A 497 22.14 3.39 30.65
CA ASP A 497 23.08 3.69 31.76
C ASP A 497 22.63 3.05 33.10
N GLU A 498 21.62 2.18 33.10
CA GLU A 498 20.99 1.46 34.23
C GLU A 498 20.58 2.28 35.47
N ASP A 499 20.64 3.60 35.37
CA ASP A 499 20.28 4.56 36.41
C ASP A 499 18.84 5.06 36.18
N GLY A 500 17.86 4.43 36.83
CA GLY A 500 16.45 4.85 36.74
C GLY A 500 16.15 6.28 37.21
N ALA A 501 17.12 6.91 37.86
CA ALA A 501 17.24 8.33 38.18
C ALA A 501 18.71 8.66 38.52
N PRO A 502 19.13 9.94 38.47
CA PRO A 502 20.38 10.36 39.09
C PRO A 502 20.35 10.01 40.57
N GLU A 503 21.48 9.57 41.12
CA GLU A 503 21.58 9.01 42.48
C GLU A 503 20.84 7.67 42.72
N SER A 504 20.27 7.02 41.68
CA SER A 504 19.77 5.65 41.78
C SER A 504 20.90 4.62 41.68
N THR A 505 20.69 3.43 42.23
CA THR A 505 21.69 2.35 42.14
C THR A 505 21.57 1.70 40.76
N PRO A 506 22.68 1.37 40.07
CA PRO A 506 22.64 0.66 38.79
C PRO A 506 21.84 -0.62 38.87
N GLY A 507 21.24 -1.00 37.74
CA GLY A 507 20.43 -2.21 37.57
C GLY A 507 18.97 -2.06 38.00
N VAL A 508 18.50 -0.83 38.28
CA VAL A 508 17.07 -0.54 38.49
C VAL A 508 16.54 0.24 37.28
N PRO A 509 15.91 -0.45 36.30
CA PRO A 509 15.37 0.22 35.11
C PRO A 509 14.37 1.31 35.52
N GLY A 510 14.70 2.57 35.22
CA GLY A 510 13.76 3.67 35.32
C GLY A 510 13.13 3.94 33.98
N TRP A 511 11.81 4.00 33.96
CA TRP A 511 11.10 4.46 32.78
C TRP A 511 11.33 5.97 32.63
N ASN A 512 12.17 6.33 31.66
CA ASN A 512 12.62 7.70 31.44
C ASN A 512 11.97 8.37 30.24
N SER A 513 10.74 7.98 29.90
CA SER A 513 9.93 8.63 28.87
C SER A 513 8.86 9.54 29.51
N HIS A 514 8.70 10.74 28.99
CA HIS A 514 7.64 11.69 29.36
C HIS A 514 7.61 12.14 30.81
N ARG A 515 8.78 12.37 31.41
CA ARG A 515 8.89 12.95 32.75
C ARG A 515 8.63 14.45 32.69
N ASN A 516 7.88 14.97 33.66
CA ASN A 516 7.66 16.41 33.75
C ASN A 516 9.01 17.11 34.03
N TRP A 517 9.33 18.16 33.29
CA TRP A 517 10.56 18.92 33.52
C TRP A 517 10.60 19.56 34.92
N LYS A 518 9.49 20.15 35.39
CA LYS A 518 9.44 21.09 36.52
C LYS A 518 8.80 20.55 37.81
N ASP A 519 8.35 19.30 37.83
CA ASP A 519 7.69 18.74 39.02
C ASP A 519 8.63 18.75 40.23
N THR A 520 8.17 19.31 41.34
CA THR A 520 8.99 19.61 42.53
C THR A 520 9.36 18.39 43.36
N THR A 521 8.81 17.22 43.03
CA THR A 521 9.00 15.96 43.77
C THR A 521 9.54 14.82 42.92
N THR A 522 9.24 14.84 41.62
CA THR A 522 9.53 13.76 40.67
C THR A 522 10.01 14.29 39.31
N GLY A 523 10.18 15.61 39.18
CA GLY A 523 10.53 16.25 37.91
C GLY A 523 11.97 15.99 37.50
N TYR A 524 12.23 16.02 36.20
CA TYR A 524 13.56 15.74 35.67
C TYR A 524 14.61 16.75 36.20
N ASN A 525 14.21 18.00 36.47
CA ASN A 525 15.08 19.01 37.09
C ASN A 525 15.49 18.68 38.53
N PHE A 526 14.59 18.06 39.31
CA PHE A 526 14.85 17.63 40.68
C PHE A 526 15.80 16.43 40.67
N LEU A 527 15.54 15.50 39.75
CA LEU A 527 16.39 14.35 39.50
C LEU A 527 17.80 14.78 39.06
N SER A 528 17.93 15.76 38.17
CA SER A 528 19.23 16.34 37.80
C SER A 528 19.75 17.31 38.89
N CYS A 529 20.03 16.79 40.08
CA CYS A 529 20.22 17.53 41.35
C CYS A 529 21.33 18.60 41.40
N TYR A 530 22.11 18.85 40.33
CA TYR A 530 23.23 19.81 40.36
C TYR A 530 23.38 20.73 39.14
N ASN A 531 22.43 20.72 38.19
CA ASN A 531 22.64 21.41 36.92
C ASN A 531 21.91 22.76 36.83
N ASN A 532 22.67 23.86 36.92
CA ASN A 532 22.25 25.12 36.31
C ASN A 532 22.20 24.88 34.80
N ALA A 533 21.04 24.48 34.30
CA ALA A 533 20.85 24.16 32.90
C ALA A 533 21.16 25.40 32.05
N LYS A 534 22.39 25.52 31.56
CA LYS A 534 22.80 26.48 30.52
C LYS A 534 22.25 25.96 29.18
N ARG A 535 20.92 25.88 29.08
CA ARG A 535 20.20 25.20 28.00
C ARG A 535 20.38 25.96 26.71
N THR A 536 20.65 25.23 25.65
CA THR A 536 20.20 25.63 24.32
C THR A 536 19.12 24.63 23.94
N LEU A 537 17.85 25.03 24.06
CA LEU A 537 16.77 24.33 23.36
C LEU A 537 16.99 24.62 21.89
N GLN A 538 17.48 23.64 21.14
CA GLN A 538 17.56 23.78 19.70
C GLN A 538 16.32 23.17 19.05
N ALA A 539 15.95 23.71 17.89
CA ALA A 539 14.96 23.07 17.04
C ALA A 539 15.52 21.73 16.53
N LEU A 540 14.68 20.97 15.83
CA LEU A 540 14.99 19.66 15.28
C LEU A 540 16.38 19.59 14.63
N PRO A 541 17.15 18.51 14.86
CA PRO A 541 18.43 18.36 14.20
C PRO A 541 18.24 18.36 12.68
N GLY A 542 19.16 18.98 11.95
CA GLY A 542 19.24 18.78 10.51
C GLY A 542 19.55 17.32 10.19
N ILE A 543 19.10 16.85 9.01
CA ILE A 543 19.51 15.57 8.45
C ILE A 543 20.59 15.87 7.41
N PHE A 544 21.69 15.11 7.45
CA PHE A 544 22.79 15.22 6.48
C PHE A 544 22.85 14.00 5.56
#